data_AF-A0A661VI69-F1
#
_entry.id   AF-A0A661VI69-F1
#
_cell.length_a   1.000
_cell.length_b   1.000
_cell.length_c   1.000
_cell.angle_alpha   90.00
_cell.angle_beta   90.00
_cell.angle_gamma   90.00
#
_symmetry.space_group_name_H-M   'P 1'
#
loop_
_entity.id
_entity.type
_entity.pdbx_description
1 polymer ?
#
loop_
_entity_poly.entity_id
_entity_poly.type
_entity_poly.pdbx_seq_one_letter_code
_entity_poly.pdbx_strand_id
1 'polypeptide(L)' 'AQGHTFTFPDLFLGAGGSVRVHTTTGQNSVTDLYWGQSAAVWAEPGDEATLRDANGVVVYTYQLP' A
#
# COMPACT_ATOMS: atom_id res chain seq x y z
N ALA A 1 -15.19 0.20 -3.66
CA ALA A 1 -13.94 0.34 -2.91
C ALA A 1 -14.24 0.97 -1.55
N GLN A 2 -13.72 0.42 -0.45
CA GLN A 2 -13.94 0.94 0.92
C GLN A 2 -13.25 2.29 1.20
N GLY A 3 -12.63 2.92 0.18
CA GLY A 3 -12.05 4.27 0.28
C GLY A 3 -10.71 4.37 1.00
N HIS A 4 -10.14 3.24 1.40
CA HIS A 4 -8.84 3.18 2.06
C HIS A 4 -7.72 3.59 1.08
N THR A 5 -7.07 4.73 1.36
CA THR A 5 -5.93 5.24 0.58
C THR A 5 -4.70 5.41 1.46
N PHE A 6 -3.60 4.72 1.12
CA PHE A 6 -2.28 4.95 1.68
C PHE A 6 -1.49 5.87 0.75
N THR A 7 -0.95 6.96 1.29
CA THR A 7 -0.06 7.86 0.55
C THR A 7 1.37 7.56 0.97
N PHE A 8 2.22 7.22 -0.01
CA PHE A 8 3.63 6.99 0.28
C PHE A 8 4.27 8.28 0.82
N PRO A 9 5.07 8.21 1.90
CA PRO A 9 5.93 9.32 2.28
C PRO A 9 7.00 9.51 1.20
N ASP A 10 7.81 10.57 1.34
CA ASP A 10 9.00 10.73 0.51
C ASP A 10 9.90 9.49 0.63
N LEU A 11 9.94 8.71 -0.45
CA LEU A 11 10.59 7.42 -0.51
C LEU A 11 11.39 7.32 -1.81
N PHE A 12 12.67 6.99 -1.67
CA PHE A 12 13.50 6.61 -2.81
C PHE A 12 13.60 5.09 -2.87
N LEU A 13 13.07 4.50 -3.95
CA LEU A 13 13.22 3.09 -4.28
C LEU A 13 14.24 2.97 -5.41
N GLY A 14 15.43 2.46 -5.09
CA GLY A 14 16.42 2.11 -6.09
C GLY A 14 15.93 0.98 -7.00
N ALA A 15 16.57 0.83 -8.16
CA ALA A 15 16.25 -0.24 -9.10
C ALA A 15 16.35 -1.62 -8.42
N GLY A 16 15.31 -2.45 -8.57
CA GLY A 16 15.20 -3.76 -7.92
C GLY A 16 14.83 -3.70 -6.43
N GLY A 17 14.69 -2.52 -5.85
CA GLY A 17 14.21 -2.33 -4.49
C GLY A 17 12.71 -2.62 -4.36
N SER A 18 12.29 -2.93 -3.14
CA SER A 18 10.87 -3.12 -2.80
C SER A 18 10.57 -2.56 -1.42
N VAL A 19 9.35 -2.07 -1.23
CA VAL A 19 8.81 -1.67 0.07
C VAL A 19 7.53 -2.47 0.33
N ARG A 20 7.24 -2.77 1.59
CA ARG A 20 6.01 -3.41 2.04
C ARG A 20 5.18 -2.40 2.81
N VAL A 21 3.90 -2.31 2.48
CA VAL A 21 2.93 -1.52 3.23
C VAL A 21 2.07 -2.47 4.04
N HIS A 22 2.23 -2.42 5.35
CA HIS A 22 1.39 -3.11 6.31
C HIS A 22 0.21 -2.21 6.65
N THR A 23 -1.00 -2.75 6.56
CA THR A 23 -2.21 -1.95 6.78
C THR A 23 -2.40 -1.59 8.26
N THR A 24 -1.91 -2.43 9.17
CA THR A 24 -2.09 -2.26 10.62
C THR A 24 -1.07 -1.30 11.23
N THR A 25 -1.13 -1.14 12.55
CA THR A 25 -0.12 -0.42 13.34
C THR A 25 1.25 -1.10 13.32
N GLY A 26 2.29 -0.28 13.51
CA GLY A 26 3.68 -0.68 13.61
C GLY A 26 4.59 0.53 13.47
N GLN A 27 5.91 0.30 13.41
CA GLN A 27 6.90 1.36 13.27
C GLN A 27 7.56 1.29 11.89
N ASN A 28 7.58 2.43 11.19
CA ASN A 28 8.18 2.51 9.86
C ASN A 28 9.69 2.18 9.92
N SER A 29 10.12 1.43 8.92
CA SER A 29 11.52 1.17 8.58
C SER A 29 11.78 1.59 7.12
N VAL A 30 13.00 1.38 6.64
CA VAL A 30 13.37 1.65 5.23
C VAL A 30 12.57 0.78 4.25
N THR A 31 12.18 -0.43 4.67
CA THR A 31 11.53 -1.43 3.80
C THR A 31 10.08 -1.73 4.19
N ASP A 32 9.66 -1.33 5.38
CA ASP A 32 8.35 -1.66 5.94
C ASP A 32 7.66 -0.40 6.43
N LEU A 33 6.57 -0.04 5.78
CA LEU A 33 5.73 1.08 6.13
C LEU A 33 4.45 0.57 6.79
N TYR A 34 3.96 1.30 7.78
CA TYR A 34 2.77 0.96 8.54
C TYR A 34 1.74 2.07 8.43
N TRP A 35 0.52 1.70 8.04
CA TRP A 35 -0.56 2.64 7.84
C TRP A 35 -1.31 2.99 9.13
N GLY A 36 -1.14 2.19 10.19
CA GLY A 36 -1.73 2.53 11.49
C GLY A 36 -3.22 2.23 11.61
N GLN A 37 -3.81 1.44 10.71
CA GLN A 37 -5.20 1.00 10.88
C GLN A 37 -5.31 0.08 12.08
N SER A 38 -6.44 0.15 12.79
CA SER A 38 -6.71 -0.71 13.95
C SER A 38 -6.94 -2.18 13.57
N ALA A 39 -7.24 -2.46 12.30
CA ALA A 39 -7.45 -3.79 11.74
C ALA A 39 -6.85 -3.87 10.32
N ALA A 40 -6.66 -5.09 9.83
CA ALA A 40 -6.26 -5.29 8.44
C ALA A 40 -7.34 -4.76 7.48
N VAL A 41 -6.91 -4.11 6.40
CA VAL A 41 -7.84 -3.50 5.44
C VAL A 41 -8.41 -4.54 4.47
N TRP A 42 -7.64 -5.58 4.18
CA TRP A 42 -8.10 -6.72 3.39
C TRP A 42 -9.16 -7.50 4.16
N ALA A 43 -10.33 -7.67 3.55
CA ALA A 43 -11.48 -8.32 4.14
C ALA A 43 -11.77 -9.67 3.48
N GLU A 44 -11.85 -9.72 2.15
CA GLU A 44 -12.38 -10.89 1.43
C GLU A 44 -11.64 -11.13 0.10
N PRO A 45 -11.59 -12.39 -0.39
CA PRO A 45 -11.18 -12.69 -1.76
C PRO A 45 -11.94 -11.81 -2.77
N GLY A 46 -11.23 -11.29 -3.76
CA GLY A 46 -11.75 -10.32 -4.73
C GLY A 46 -11.54 -8.86 -4.34
N ASP A 47 -11.05 -8.56 -3.13
CA ASP A 47 -10.61 -7.20 -2.79
C ASP A 47 -9.51 -6.73 -3.76
N GLU A 48 -9.55 -5.44 -4.11
CA GLU A 48 -8.65 -4.85 -5.10
C GLU A 48 -7.81 -3.72 -4.48
N ALA A 49 -6.50 -3.74 -4.71
CA ALA A 49 -5.63 -2.58 -4.54
C ALA A 49 -5.17 -2.04 -5.89
N THR A 50 -5.16 -0.71 -5.99
CA THR A 50 -4.57 0.00 -7.12
C THR A 50 -3.38 0.84 -6.65
N LEU A 51 -2.29 0.79 -7.40
CA LEU A 51 -1.16 1.69 -7.24
C LEU A 51 -1.31 2.82 -8.26
N ARG A 52 -1.20 4.06 -7.79
CA ARG A 52 -1.29 5.26 -8.63
C ARG A 52 0.00 6.05 -8.59
N ASP A 53 0.36 6.66 -9.71
CA ASP A 53 1.45 7.62 -9.77
C ASP A 53 1.05 9.00 -9.20
N ALA A 54 1.98 9.95 -9.22
CA ALA A 54 1.76 11.31 -8.71
C ALA A 54 0.69 12.11 -9.49
N ASN A 55 0.37 11.72 -10.72
CA ASN A 55 -0.71 12.33 -11.51
C ASN A 55 -2.07 11.65 -11.25
N GLY A 56 -2.11 10.63 -10.38
CA GLY A 56 -3.30 9.85 -10.08
C GLY A 56 -3.59 8.74 -11.10
N VAL A 57 -2.68 8.46 -12.02
CA VAL A 57 -2.84 7.40 -13.03
C VAL A 57 -2.58 6.04 -12.38
N VAL A 58 -3.49 5.08 -12.59
CA VAL A 58 -3.29 3.70 -12.12
C VAL A 58 -2.18 3.05 -12.93
N VAL A 59 -1.11 2.63 -12.25
CA VAL A 59 0.04 1.96 -12.85
C VAL A 59 0.05 0.45 -12.59
N TYR A 60 -0.67 0.00 -11.56
CA TYR A 60 -0.81 -1.42 -11.25
C TYR A 60 -2.10 -1.69 -10.47
N THR A 61 -2.67 -2.86 -10.70
CA THR A 61 -3.83 -3.35 -9.95
C THR A 61 -3.54 -4.78 -9.49
N TYR A 62 -3.83 -5.04 -8.22
CA TYR A 62 -3.76 -6.38 -7.63
C TYR A 62 -5.11 -6.76 -7.05
N GLN A 63 -5.59 -7.94 -7.40
CA GLN A 63 -6.79 -8.52 -6.83
C GLN A 63 -6.39 -9.63 -5.87
N LEU A 64 -6.93 -9.60 -4.65
CA LEU A 64 -6.77 -10.67 -3.68
C LEU A 64 -7.42 -11.94 -4.25
N PRO A 65 -6.67 -13.05 -4.38
CA PRO A 65 -7.17 -14.29 -4.97
C PRO A 65 -8.21 -14.98 -4.10
#